data_AF-A0A2A8HPI5-F1
#
_entry.id   AF-A0A2A8HPI5-F1
#
_cell.length_a   1.000
_cell.length_b   1.000
_cell.length_c   1.000
_cell.angle_alpha   90.00
_cell.angle_beta   90.00
_cell.angle_gamma   90.00
#
_symmetry.space_group_name_H-M   'P 1'
#
loop_
_entity.id
_entity.type
_entity.pdbx_description
1 polymer ?
#
loop_
_entity_poly.entity_id
_entity_poly.type
_entity_poly.pdbx_seq_one_letter_code
_entity_poly.pdbx_strand_id
1 'polypeptide(L)'
;MTESTATSSLPVVRIINVDTDGVFLHDGERTWVEPWDAVSDIQAARIPVEQSTMLVLALGFRDERMVLVAEEEQVWGKLAEAIQFELPDAIPIDIWQSALSNLGQFPVYERPTLS
;
A
#
# COMPACT_ATOMS: atom_id res chain seq x y z
N MET A 1 23.76 12.28 -35.03
CA MET A 1 23.47 11.14 -34.13
C MET A 1 23.11 11.73 -32.79
N THR A 2 21.83 11.71 -32.43
CA THR A 2 21.34 12.18 -31.12
C THR A 2 21.01 10.94 -30.29
N GLU A 3 21.83 10.66 -29.28
CA GLU A 3 21.53 9.67 -28.26
C GLU A 3 20.30 10.14 -27.48
N SER A 4 19.20 9.42 -27.65
CA SER A 4 18.04 9.53 -26.77
C SER A 4 18.38 8.72 -25.53
N THR A 5 18.72 9.40 -24.43
CA THR A 5 18.72 8.79 -23.10
C THR A 5 17.29 8.37 -22.78
N ALA A 6 16.97 7.11 -23.03
CA ALA A 6 15.78 6.49 -22.48
C ALA A 6 15.92 6.54 -20.96
N THR A 7 15.21 7.47 -20.33
CA THR A 7 14.95 7.43 -18.90
C THR A 7 14.19 6.11 -18.67
N SER A 8 14.91 5.06 -18.29
CA SER A 8 14.31 3.83 -17.81
C SER A 8 13.67 4.19 -16.48
N SER A 9 12.44 4.69 -16.53
CA SER A 9 11.56 4.72 -15.38
C SER A 9 11.29 3.27 -15.03
N LEU A 10 11.78 2.82 -13.87
CA LEU A 10 11.31 1.56 -13.31
C LEU A 10 9.78 1.56 -13.34
N PRO A 11 9.14 0.44 -13.74
CA PRO A 11 7.69 0.38 -13.78
C PRO A 11 7.16 0.63 -12.36
N VAL A 12 6.37 1.69 -12.21
CA VAL A 12 5.75 2.04 -10.94
C VAL A 12 4.52 1.17 -10.80
N VAL A 13 4.57 0.19 -9.90
CA VAL A 13 3.43 -0.64 -9.54
C VAL A 13 2.42 0.20 -8.75
N ARG A 14 1.15 0.11 -9.13
CA ARG A 14 0.04 0.84 -8.48
C ARG A 14 -1.10 -0.12 -8.17
N ILE A 15 -1.83 0.16 -7.09
CA ILE A 15 -3.09 -0.50 -6.81
C ILE A 15 -4.19 0.17 -7.64
N ILE A 16 -4.85 -0.59 -8.51
CA ILE A 16 -5.93 -0.08 -9.36
C ILE A 16 -7.32 -0.46 -8.84
N ASN A 17 -7.42 -1.51 -8.04
CA ASN A 17 -8.65 -1.94 -7.37
C ASN A 17 -8.32 -2.86 -6.19
N VAL A 18 -9.30 -3.07 -5.32
CA VAL A 18 -9.29 -4.10 -4.28
C VAL A 18 -10.69 -4.72 -4.18
N ASP A 19 -10.75 -6.02 -3.92
CA ASP A 19 -11.97 -6.75 -3.59
C ASP A 19 -11.64 -8.01 -2.79
N THR A 20 -12.58 -8.94 -2.69
CA THR A 20 -12.43 -10.20 -1.95
C THR A 20 -11.37 -11.15 -2.54
N ASP A 21 -11.06 -11.03 -3.83
CA ASP A 21 -10.06 -11.88 -4.48
C ASP A 21 -8.64 -11.40 -4.18
N GLY A 22 -8.46 -10.10 -3.89
CA GLY A 22 -7.17 -9.54 -3.51
C GLY A 22 -6.95 -8.09 -3.90
N VAL A 23 -5.67 -7.76 -4.05
CA VAL A 23 -5.18 -6.44 -4.44
C VAL A 23 -4.81 -6.48 -5.92
N PHE A 24 -5.50 -5.67 -6.73
CA PHE A 24 -5.26 -5.61 -8.18
C PHE A 24 -4.16 -4.60 -8.46
N LEU A 25 -3.07 -5.08 -9.05
CA LEU A 25 -1.86 -4.31 -9.33
C LEU A 25 -1.69 -4.07 -10.83
N HIS A 26 -1.09 -2.93 -11.17
CA HIS A 26 -0.70 -2.57 -12.53
C HIS A 26 0.67 -1.90 -12.57
N ASP A 27 1.52 -2.31 -13.50
CA ASP A 27 2.89 -1.81 -13.66
C ASP A 27 3.09 -0.94 -14.92
N GLY A 28 2.01 -0.62 -15.63
CA GLY A 28 2.02 0.08 -16.93
C GLY A 28 1.89 -0.85 -18.14
N GLU A 29 2.20 -2.14 -17.98
CA GLU A 29 2.14 -3.14 -19.07
C GLU A 29 1.17 -4.28 -18.77
N ARG A 30 1.11 -4.71 -17.51
CA ARG A 30 0.40 -5.90 -17.05
C ARG A 30 -0.50 -5.57 -15.88
N THR A 31 -1.57 -6.35 -15.75
CA THR A 31 -2.44 -6.34 -14.58
C THR A 31 -2.46 -7.74 -13.99
N TRP A 32 -2.33 -7.83 -12.67
CA TRP A 32 -2.43 -9.08 -11.93
C TRP A 32 -3.07 -8.84 -10.57
N VAL A 33 -3.39 -9.93 -9.87
CA VAL A 33 -3.97 -9.88 -8.52
C VAL A 33 -2.98 -10.53 -7.57
N GLU A 34 -2.64 -9.79 -6.52
CA GLU A 34 -2.00 -10.37 -5.34
C GLU A 34 -3.09 -10.74 -4.34
N PRO A 35 -3.29 -12.03 -4.02
CA PRO A 35 -4.31 -12.44 -3.07
C PRO A 35 -3.99 -11.87 -1.67
N TRP A 36 -5.02 -11.73 -0.83
CA TRP A 36 -4.84 -11.23 0.55
C TRP A 36 -3.87 -12.06 1.36
N ASP A 37 -3.70 -13.35 1.06
CA ASP A 37 -2.73 -14.22 1.71
C ASP A 37 -1.27 -13.98 1.27
N ALA A 38 -1.04 -13.22 0.19
CA ALA A 38 0.27 -12.77 -0.27
C ALA A 38 0.75 -11.48 0.43
N VAL A 39 -0.15 -10.71 1.07
CA VAL A 39 0.23 -9.51 1.83
C VAL A 39 1.08 -9.92 3.05
N SER A 40 2.35 -9.53 3.09
CA SER A 40 3.27 -9.89 4.18
C SER A 40 3.16 -8.92 5.35
N ASP A 41 3.03 -7.63 5.07
CA ASP A 41 3.03 -6.57 6.05
C ASP A 41 2.35 -5.32 5.51
N ILE A 42 1.79 -4.53 6.41
CA ILE A 42 1.24 -3.21 6.10
C ILE A 42 1.77 -2.22 7.14
N GLN A 43 2.29 -1.11 6.65
CA GLN A 43 2.73 0.00 7.48
C GLN A 43 2.00 1.27 7.07
N ALA A 44 1.54 2.03 8.06
CA ALA A 44 1.02 3.36 7.85
C ALA A 44 2.10 4.39 8.21
N ALA A 45 2.23 5.44 7.41
CA ALA A 45 3.12 6.54 7.71
C ALA A 45 2.44 7.86 7.41
N ARG A 46 2.61 8.84 8.30
CA ARG A 46 2.25 10.22 8.02
C ARG A 46 3.52 11.00 7.72
N ILE A 47 3.62 11.45 6.46
CA ILE A 47 4.82 12.07 5.90
C ILE A 47 4.55 13.55 5.56
N PRO A 48 5.55 14.43 5.65
CA PRO A 48 5.39 15.83 5.26
C PRO A 48 5.33 15.95 3.72
N VAL A 49 4.38 16.72 3.21
CA VAL A 49 4.23 17.03 1.78
C VAL A 49 3.97 18.52 1.62
N GLU A 50 4.97 19.24 1.11
CA GLU A 50 4.97 20.69 0.94
C GLU A 50 4.54 21.46 2.23
N GLN A 51 3.27 21.85 2.31
CA GLN A 51 2.69 22.64 3.40
C GLN A 51 1.73 21.83 4.30
N SER A 52 1.65 20.51 4.11
CA SER A 52 0.75 19.62 4.84
C SER A 52 1.45 18.30 5.21
N THR A 53 0.68 17.36 5.72
CA THR A 53 1.07 15.96 5.88
C THR A 53 0.13 15.06 5.10
N MET A 54 0.66 13.97 4.57
CA MET A 54 -0.09 12.95 3.85
C MET A 54 0.08 11.61 4.56
N LEU A 55 -1.02 10.89 4.72
CA LEU A 55 -1.03 9.52 5.19
C LEU A 55 -0.83 8.58 4.01
N VAL A 56 0.09 7.64 4.16
CA VAL A 56 0.48 6.66 3.15
C VAL A 56 0.46 5.28 3.78
N LEU A 57 -0.09 4.30 3.07
CA LEU A 57 0.07 2.89 3.38
C LEU A 57 1.15 2.29 2.50
N ALA A 58 2.09 1.57 3.11
CA ALA A 58 3.01 0.68 2.44
C ALA A 58 2.50 -0.75 2.60
N LEU A 59 2.19 -1.41 1.48
CA LEU A 59 1.77 -2.81 1.44
C LEU A 59 2.92 -3.65 0.91
N GLY A 60 3.45 -4.51 1.77
CA GLY A 60 4.43 -5.52 1.42
C GLY A 60 3.75 -6.80 0.93
N PHE A 61 4.31 -7.40 -0.11
CA PHE A 61 3.93 -8.71 -0.64
C PHE A 61 5.12 -9.67 -0.54
N ARG A 62 4.85 -10.98 -0.41
CA ARG A 62 5.86 -12.05 -0.21
C ARG A 62 7.03 -12.04 -1.20
N ASP A 63 6.85 -11.52 -2.42
CA ASP A 63 7.90 -11.41 -3.46
C ASP A 63 8.73 -10.11 -3.36
N GLU A 64 8.92 -9.58 -2.15
CA GLU A 64 9.68 -8.35 -1.84
C GLU A 64 9.16 -7.08 -2.55
N ARG A 65 7.91 -7.09 -3.01
CA ARG A 65 7.28 -5.91 -3.60
C ARG A 65 6.63 -5.07 -2.51
N MET A 66 6.92 -3.79 -2.53
CA MET A 66 6.23 -2.80 -1.70
C MET A 66 5.47 -1.83 -2.61
N VAL A 67 4.18 -1.68 -2.35
CA VAL A 67 3.32 -0.72 -3.05
C VAL A 67 2.88 0.35 -2.06
N LEU A 68 3.15 1.61 -2.40
CA LEU A 68 2.72 2.76 -1.61
C LEU A 68 1.38 3.25 -2.15
N VAL A 69 0.44 3.54 -1.25
CA VAL A 69 -0.85 4.14 -1.57
C VAL A 69 -1.10 5.32 -0.65
N ALA A 70 -1.32 6.49 -1.23
CA ALA A 70 -1.64 7.70 -0.49
C ALA A 70 -3.14 7.82 -0.17
N GLU A 71 -3.47 8.54 0.91
CA GLU A 71 -4.86 8.78 1.32
C GLU A 71 -5.72 9.54 0.31
N GLU A 72 -5.09 10.22 -0.63
CA GLU A 72 -5.75 10.96 -1.72
C GLU A 72 -6.11 10.06 -2.91
N GLU A 73 -5.59 8.82 -2.97
CA GLU A 73 -5.87 7.92 -4.07
C GLU A 73 -7.30 7.38 -4.01
N GLN A 74 -7.93 7.24 -5.18
CA GLN A 74 -9.33 6.81 -5.28
C GLN A 74 -9.58 5.42 -4.66
N VAL A 75 -8.56 4.56 -4.63
CA VAL A 75 -8.65 3.22 -4.05
C VAL A 75 -8.60 3.22 -2.52
N TRP A 76 -8.19 4.32 -1.89
CA TRP A 76 -7.92 4.40 -0.46
C TRP A 76 -9.06 3.88 0.42
N GLY A 77 -10.27 4.40 0.22
CA GLY A 77 -11.43 4.02 1.04
C GLY A 77 -11.72 2.53 0.97
N LYS A 78 -11.71 1.96 -0.24
CA LYS A 78 -11.90 0.53 -0.45
C LYS A 78 -10.77 -0.30 0.14
N LEU A 79 -9.52 0.17 0.00
CA LEU A 79 -8.35 -0.50 0.54
C LEU A 79 -8.41 -0.57 2.07
N ALA A 80 -8.72 0.54 2.71
CA ALA A 80 -8.91 0.61 4.16
C ALA A 80 -9.99 -0.36 4.65
N GLU A 81 -11.15 -0.39 4.00
CA GLU A 81 -12.24 -1.31 4.32
C GLU A 81 -11.84 -2.77 4.12
N ALA A 82 -11.20 -3.08 2.99
CA ALA A 82 -10.77 -4.44 2.68
C ALA A 82 -9.70 -4.94 3.64
N ILE A 83 -8.75 -4.09 4.08
CA ILE A 83 -7.78 -4.45 5.13
C ILE A 83 -8.51 -4.87 6.41
N GLN A 84 -9.53 -4.14 6.84
CA GLN A 84 -10.29 -4.47 8.06
C GLN A 84 -11.08 -5.78 7.93
N PHE A 85 -11.54 -6.11 6.73
CA PHE A 85 -12.37 -7.28 6.49
C PHE A 85 -11.56 -8.56 6.21
N GLU A 86 -10.52 -8.44 5.40
CA GLU A 86 -9.73 -9.57 4.87
C GLU A 86 -8.52 -9.90 5.74
N LEU A 87 -8.05 -8.94 6.55
CA LEU A 87 -6.93 -9.11 7.48
C LEU A 87 -7.43 -8.87 8.92
N PRO A 88 -8.07 -9.87 9.57
CA PRO A 88 -8.70 -9.69 10.89
C PRO A 88 -7.71 -9.34 12.02
N ASP A 89 -6.42 -9.65 11.84
CA ASP A 89 -5.36 -9.28 12.77
C ASP A 89 -4.80 -7.86 12.53
N ALA A 90 -5.25 -7.17 11.47
CA ALA A 90 -4.83 -5.81 11.20
C ALA A 90 -5.39 -4.84 12.23
N ILE A 91 -4.58 -3.84 12.60
CA ILE A 91 -5.00 -2.82 13.54
C ILE A 91 -6.10 -1.94 12.90
N PRO A 92 -7.21 -1.68 13.63
CA PRO A 92 -8.28 -0.79 13.20
C PRO A 92 -7.82 0.57 12.68
N ILE A 93 -8.49 1.06 11.62
CA ILE A 93 -8.12 2.30 10.93
C ILE A 93 -8.13 3.54 11.82
N ASP A 94 -9.11 3.65 12.70
CA ASP A 94 -9.24 4.72 13.67
C ASP A 94 -8.06 4.78 14.65
N ILE A 95 -7.48 3.63 14.99
CA ILE A 95 -6.32 3.54 15.89
C ILE A 95 -5.08 4.13 15.21
N TRP A 96 -4.71 3.67 14.01
CA TRP A 96 -3.50 4.18 13.37
C TRP A 96 -3.67 5.59 12.81
N GLN A 97 -4.87 6.01 12.42
CA GLN A 97 -5.17 7.42 12.14
C GLN A 97 -4.96 8.31 13.38
N SER A 98 -5.38 7.85 14.55
CA SER A 98 -5.17 8.57 15.81
C SER A 98 -3.69 8.57 16.24
N ALA A 99 -3.02 7.43 16.13
CA ALA A 99 -1.60 7.27 16.48
C ALA A 99 -0.70 8.14 15.58
N LEU A 100 -1.06 8.30 14.31
CA LEU A 100 -0.37 9.14 13.33
C LEU A 100 -0.94 10.56 13.24
N SER A 101 -1.50 11.09 14.33
CA SER A 101 -1.87 12.51 14.42
C SER A 101 -0.68 13.47 14.22
N ASN A 102 0.56 12.96 14.36
CA ASN A 102 1.80 13.63 14.02
C ASN A 102 2.62 12.81 13.00
N LEU A 103 3.73 13.37 12.53
CA LEU A 103 4.69 12.66 11.68
C LEU A 103 5.20 11.39 12.35
N GLY A 104 5.24 10.30 11.60
CA GLY A 104 5.71 9.02 12.10
C GLY A 104 5.26 7.85 11.24
N GLN A 105 5.54 6.67 11.76
CA GLN A 105 5.24 5.39 11.15
C GLN A 105 4.60 4.48 12.21
N PHE A 106 3.66 3.65 11.78
CA PHE A 106 2.90 2.76 12.64
C PHE A 106 2.68 1.42 11.92
N PRO A 107 3.07 0.28 12.54
CA PRO A 107 2.78 -1.03 11.97
C PRO A 107 1.27 -1.28 12.02
N VAL A 108 0.66 -1.63 10.88
CA VAL A 108 -0.79 -1.91 10.79
C VAL A 108 -1.02 -3.42 10.82
N TYR A 109 -0.21 -4.16 10.09
CA TYR A 109 -0.33 -5.61 9.96
C TYR A 109 1.05 -6.21 9.73
N GLU A 110 1.28 -7.38 10.32
CA GLU A 110 2.38 -8.26 9.98
C GLU A 110 1.82 -9.67 9.96
N ARG A 111 2.07 -10.41 8.88
CA ARG A 111 1.55 -11.76 8.75
C ARG A 111 2.19 -12.65 9.81
N PRO A 112 1.37 -13.37 10.61
CA PRO A 112 1.91 -14.34 11.54
C PRO A 112 2.75 -15.40 10.80
N THR A 113 3.99 -15.57 11.23
CA THR A 113 4.79 -16.72 10.80
C THR A 113 4.22 -17.94 11.50
N LEU A 114 3.62 -18.86 10.72
CA LEU A 114 3.21 -20.16 11.25
C LEU A 114 4.47 -20.87 11.75
N SER A 115 4.52 -21.09 13.06
CA SER A 115 5.59 -21.82 13.76
C SER A 115 5.31 -23.31 13.81
#